data_AF-A0A6A6WT44-F1
#
_entry.id   AF-A0A6A6WT44-F1
#
_cell.length_a   1.000
_cell.length_b   1.000
_cell.length_c   1.000
_cell.angle_alpha   90.00
_cell.angle_beta   90.00
_cell.angle_gamma   90.00
#
_symmetry.space_group_name_H-M   'P 1'
#
loop_
_entity.id
_entity.type
_entity.pdbx_description
1 polymer ?
#
loop_
_entity_poly.entity_id
_entity_poly.type
_entity_poly.pdbx_seq_one_letter_code
_entity_poly.pdbx_strand_id
1 'polypeptide(L)' 'MDPQEQAIEQAISDYCAGVYPSKRRAAKAFSLSKKTLRRRLNSYTNSTTSY' A
#
# COMPACT_ATOMS: atom_id res chain seq x y z
N MET A 1 -13.70 11.51 1.89
CA MET A 1 -12.70 10.46 1.61
C MET A 1 -11.77 10.98 0.55
N ASP A 2 -10.46 10.97 0.81
CA ASP A 2 -9.47 11.47 -0.14
C ASP A 2 -9.22 10.39 -1.22
N PRO A 3 -9.39 10.69 -2.51
CA PRO A 3 -9.19 9.71 -3.58
C PRO A 3 -7.79 9.09 -3.59
N GLN A 4 -6.78 9.85 -3.12
CA GLN A 4 -5.43 9.31 -2.97
C GLN A 4 -5.35 8.26 -1.87
N GLU A 5 -6.07 8.46 -0.77
CA GLU A 5 -6.04 7.54 0.37
C GLU A 5 -6.73 6.21 0.02
N GLN A 6 -7.86 6.26 -0.70
CA GLN A 6 -8.50 5.06 -1.25
C GLN A 6 -7.58 4.28 -2.19
N ALA A 7 -6.86 4.96 -3.09
CA ALA A 7 -5.93 4.29 -4.00
C ALA A 7 -4.79 3.59 -3.25
N ILE A 8 -4.31 4.17 -2.14
CA ILE A 8 -3.27 3.57 -1.31
C ILE A 8 -3.79 2.34 -0.57
N GLU A 9 -4.98 2.41 0.03
CA GLU A 9 -5.61 1.28 0.71
C GLU A 9 -5.86 0.12 -0.25
N GLN A 10 -6.39 0.40 -1.44
CA GLN A 10 -6.63 -0.61 -2.47
C GLN A 10 -5.30 -1.24 -2.93
N ALA A 11 -4.26 -0.45 -3.15
CA ALA A 11 -2.94 -0.95 -3.54
C ALA A 11 -2.30 -1.87 -2.48
N ILE A 12 -2.55 -1.59 -1.20
CA ILE A 12 -2.10 -2.44 -0.09
C ILE A 12 -2.91 -3.73 -0.05
N SER A 13 -4.23 -3.64 -0.15
CA SER A 13 -5.14 -4.78 -0.17
C SER A 13 -4.78 -5.74 -1.31
N ASP A 14 -4.65 -5.24 -2.53
CA ASP A 14 -4.30 -6.04 -3.71
C ASP A 14 -2.90 -6.66 -3.60
N TYR A 15 -1.94 -5.96 -2.99
CA TYR A 15 -0.61 -6.51 -2.72
C TYR A 15 -0.67 -7.64 -1.68
N CYS A 16 -1.41 -7.47 -0.59
CA CYS A 16 -1.60 -8.48 0.45
C CYS A 16 -2.40 -9.70 -0.05
N ALA A 17 -3.37 -9.49 -0.94
CA ALA A 17 -4.13 -10.53 -1.60
C ALA A 17 -3.32 -11.31 -2.66
N GLY A 18 -2.08 -10.89 -2.95
CA GLY A 18 -1.21 -11.56 -3.91
C GLY A 18 -1.53 -11.26 -5.38
N VAL A 19 -2.42 -10.30 -5.67
CA VAL A 19 -2.77 -9.87 -7.04
C VAL A 19 -1.53 -9.33 -7.76
N TYR A 20 -0.69 -8.58 -7.03
CA TYR A 20 0.56 -8.06 -7.55
C TYR A 20 1.77 -8.76 -6.92
N PRO A 21 2.69 -9.33 -7.72
CA PRO A 21 3.86 -10.05 -7.21
C PRO A 21 4.92 -9.13 -6.59
N SER A 22 4.74 -7.82 -6.68
CA SER A 22 5.67 -6.86 -6.08
C SER A 22 5.01 -5.54 -5.74
N LYS A 23 5.49 -4.91 -4.66
CA LYS A 23 5.12 -3.55 -4.24
C LYS A 23 5.25 -2.52 -5.36
N ARG A 24 6.22 -2.72 -6.27
CA ARG A 24 6.46 -1.82 -7.41
C ARG A 24 5.35 -1.92 -8.47
N ARG A 25 4.85 -3.14 -8.74
CA ARG A 25 3.73 -3.34 -9.67
C ARG A 25 2.43 -2.80 -9.10
N ALA A 26 2.13 -3.09 -7.84
CA ALA A 26 0.97 -2.52 -7.15
C ALA A 26 1.00 -0.98 -7.19
N ALA A 27 2.11 -0.36 -6.77
CA ALA A 27 2.23 1.09 -6.80
C ALA A 27 2.06 1.67 -8.23
N LYS A 28 2.59 1.01 -9.27
CA LYS A 28 2.43 1.46 -10.65
C LYS A 28 0.98 1.35 -11.15
N ALA A 29 0.25 0.32 -10.75
CA ALA A 29 -1.15 0.13 -11.15
C ALA A 29 -2.07 1.24 -10.61
N PHE A 30 -1.76 1.75 -9.41
CA PHE A 30 -2.53 2.81 -8.75
C PHE A 30 -1.92 4.21 -8.90
N SER A 31 -0.96 4.40 -9.82
CA SER A 31 -0.25 5.69 -10.02
C SER A 31 0.38 6.26 -8.75
N LEU A 32 0.82 5.38 -7.83
CA LEU A 32 1.45 5.73 -6.57
C LEU A 32 2.97 5.67 -6.67
N SER A 33 3.63 6.49 -5.84
CA SER A 33 5.06 6.34 -5.66
C SER A 33 5.37 5.11 -4.81
N LYS A 34 6.44 4.37 -5.15
CA LYS A 34 6.93 3.24 -4.32
C LYS A 34 7.23 3.67 -2.88
N LYS A 35 7.67 4.92 -2.68
CA LYS A 35 7.93 5.49 -1.34
C LYS A 35 6.63 5.61 -0.55
N THR A 36 5.55 6.09 -1.16
CA THR A 36 4.22 6.21 -0.53
C THR A 36 3.73 4.85 -0.05
N LEU A 37 3.76 3.84 -0.93
CA LEU A 37 3.31 2.49 -0.58
C LEU A 37 4.19 1.86 0.52
N ARG A 38 5.52 2.02 0.44
CA ARG A 38 6.43 1.52 1.49
C ARG A 38 6.19 2.21 2.83
N ARG A 39 5.98 3.53 2.84
CA ARG A 39 5.71 4.30 4.06
C ARG A 39 4.42 3.82 4.71
N ARG A 40 3.35 3.65 3.92
CA ARG A 40 2.08 3.15 4.46
C ARG A 40 2.15 1.70 4.92
N LEU A 41 2.80 0.82 4.18
CA LEU A 41 3.03 -0.56 4.64
C LEU A 41 3.79 -0.58 5.98
N ASN A 42 4.85 0.22 6.11
CA ASN A 42 5.61 0.32 7.37
C ASN A 42 4.76 0.90 8.50
N SER A 43 3.94 1.92 8.25
CA SER A 43 2.99 2.45 9.24
C SER A 43 1.97 1.39 9.63
N TYR A 44 1.47 0.60 8.68
CA TYR A 44 0.54 -0.50 8.94
C TYR A 44 1.18 -1.55 9.85
N THR A 45 2.43 -1.96 9.57
CA THR A 45 3.15 -2.92 10.43
C THR A 45 3.48 -2.35 11.81
N ASN A 46 3.90 -1.08 11.90
CA ASN A 46 4.21 -0.46 13.20
C ASN A 46 2.94 -0.23 14.04
N SER A 47 1.81 0.08 13.41
CA SER A 47 0.54 0.24 14.11
C SER A 47 0.00 -1.09 14.66
N THR A 48 0.40 -2.22 14.08
CA THR A 48 0.10 -3.57 14.60
C THR A 48 1.09 -4.02 15.69
N THR A 49 2.28 -3.40 15.79
CA THR A 49 3.36 -3.82 16.71
C THR A 49 3.39 -3.03 18.03
N SER A 50 2.51 -2.05 18.24
CA SER A 50 2.34 -1.45 19.57
C SER A 50 1.46 -2.36 20.43
N TYR A 51 2.09 -3.27 21.18
CA TYR A 51 1.48 -4.08 22.24
C TYR A 51 2.23 -3.85 23.54
#